data_AF-A0AAN2CD25-F1
#
_entry.id   AF-A0AAN2CD25-F1
#
_cell.length_a   1.000
_cell.length_b   1.000
_cell.length_c   1.000
_cell.angle_alpha   90.00
_cell.angle_beta   90.00
_cell.angle_gamma   90.00
#
_symmetry.space_group_name_H-M   'P 1'
#
loop_
_entity.id
_entity.type
_entity.pdbx_description
1 polymer ?
#
loop_
_entity_poly.entity_id
_entity_poly.type
_entity_poly.pdbx_seq_one_letter_code
_entity_poly.pdbx_strand_id
1 'polypeptide(L)'
;MKQTIFILAMSIFPVTAFSESTLISPMIGGIDICQSAIKKGMTNTYEAAKYCQSINETSSSLIERKLSEFGPEKSKDGKFQMGYMLSFPLLSYVKMHNDGSYEIDKEKIRYRLKLLQDTKRQAVIYLFSNHFSVSEGAKTEELISKIDGKNMMQLSNGIVPVDNYFSSKTYPWAINASNSLVDKIRIDAINEVLSQVCALDIVDQQKIRAVTVLGEVHYTFPDFFNGMGYRGEMQLTDYS
;
A
#
# COMPACT_ATOMS: atom_id res chain seq x y z
N MET A 1 2.22 28.02 -67.49
CA MET A 1 2.47 27.11 -66.35
C MET A 1 1.55 27.51 -65.21
N LYS A 2 0.52 26.71 -64.91
CA LYS A 2 -0.37 26.92 -63.76
C LYS A 2 0.25 26.21 -62.55
N GLN A 3 0.65 26.96 -61.53
CA GLN A 3 1.06 26.39 -60.24
C GLN A 3 -0.20 26.15 -59.41
N THR A 4 -0.49 24.87 -59.16
CA THR A 4 -1.54 24.43 -58.24
C THR A 4 -0.95 24.43 -56.84
N ILE A 5 -1.42 25.34 -55.97
CA ILE A 5 -1.10 25.34 -54.55
C ILE A 5 -1.97 24.27 -53.89
N PHE A 6 -1.36 23.19 -53.42
CA PHE A 6 -2.00 22.24 -52.50
C PHE A 6 -1.98 22.84 -51.10
N ILE A 7 -3.13 23.29 -50.61
CA ILE A 7 -3.32 23.62 -49.20
C ILE A 7 -3.59 22.31 -48.47
N LEU A 8 -2.59 21.79 -47.76
CA LEU A 8 -2.76 20.69 -46.83
C LEU A 8 -3.50 21.22 -45.60
N ALA A 9 -4.80 20.98 -45.52
CA ALA A 9 -5.57 21.26 -44.32
C ALA A 9 -5.15 20.27 -43.22
N MET A 10 -4.21 20.68 -42.36
CA MET A 10 -3.97 20.03 -41.08
C MET A 10 -5.20 20.32 -40.20
N SER A 11 -6.14 19.39 -40.18
CA SER A 11 -7.17 19.33 -39.15
C SER A 11 -6.48 19.03 -37.82
N ILE A 12 -6.14 20.10 -37.09
CA ILE A 12 -5.82 20.03 -35.68
C ILE A 12 -7.14 19.68 -34.98
N PHE A 13 -7.43 18.38 -34.90
CA PHE A 13 -8.42 17.91 -33.93
C PHE A 13 -7.89 18.33 -32.56
N PRO A 14 -8.65 19.10 -31.76
CA PRO A 14 -8.30 19.27 -30.37
C PRO A 14 -8.27 17.86 -29.81
N VAL A 15 -7.10 17.41 -29.36
CA VAL A 15 -7.00 16.28 -28.46
C VAL A 15 -7.76 16.75 -27.23
N THR A 16 -9.06 16.46 -27.20
CA THR A 16 -9.83 16.51 -25.97
C THR A 16 -9.07 15.58 -25.05
N ALA A 17 -8.35 16.15 -24.09
CA ALA A 17 -7.84 15.39 -22.96
C ALA A 17 -9.01 14.53 -22.53
N PHE A 18 -8.87 13.21 -22.62
CA PHE A 18 -9.92 12.30 -22.20
C PHE A 18 -10.23 12.69 -20.76
N SER A 19 -11.38 13.34 -20.55
CA SER A 19 -11.92 13.56 -19.22
C SER A 19 -12.43 12.20 -18.75
N GLU A 20 -11.51 11.27 -18.52
CA GLU A 20 -11.84 10.03 -17.84
C GLU A 20 -12.51 10.39 -16.52
N SER A 21 -13.53 9.61 -16.15
CA SER A 21 -14.22 9.79 -14.88
C SER A 21 -13.24 9.86 -13.72
N THR A 22 -13.48 10.77 -12.78
CA THR A 22 -12.70 10.86 -11.55
C THR A 22 -12.94 9.61 -10.72
N LEU A 23 -11.88 8.84 -10.45
CA LEU A 23 -11.96 7.65 -9.62
C LEU A 23 -11.93 8.05 -8.13
N ILE A 24 -13.01 7.75 -7.41
CA ILE A 24 -13.07 7.81 -5.96
C ILE A 24 -12.60 6.44 -5.44
N SER A 25 -11.47 6.42 -4.74
CA SER A 25 -10.78 5.20 -4.35
C SER A 25 -10.52 5.17 -2.84
N PRO A 26 -11.52 4.81 -2.03
CA PRO A 26 -11.36 4.76 -0.57
C PRO A 26 -10.38 3.66 -0.16
N MET A 27 -9.65 3.90 0.93
CA MET A 27 -8.87 2.87 1.61
C MET A 27 -9.82 1.96 2.40
N ILE A 28 -9.71 0.65 2.16
CA ILE A 28 -10.59 -0.36 2.77
C ILE A 28 -9.78 -1.14 3.82
N GLY A 29 -10.21 -1.09 5.07
CA GLY A 29 -9.69 -1.95 6.12
C GLY A 29 -10.19 -3.39 5.99
N GLY A 30 -9.38 -4.37 6.39
CA GLY A 30 -9.79 -5.79 6.41
C GLY A 30 -9.86 -6.46 5.03
N ILE A 31 -9.16 -5.93 4.03
CA ILE A 31 -9.12 -6.42 2.65
C ILE A 31 -8.44 -7.81 2.47
N ASP A 32 -7.75 -8.31 3.50
CA ASP A 32 -7.26 -9.70 3.57
C ASP A 32 -8.28 -10.68 4.19
N ILE A 33 -9.45 -10.20 4.61
CA ILE A 33 -10.47 -11.00 5.29
C ILE A 33 -11.60 -11.32 4.32
N CYS A 34 -11.96 -12.59 4.24
CA CYS A 34 -13.00 -13.13 3.38
C CYS A 34 -14.31 -13.39 4.15
N GLN A 35 -15.41 -13.58 3.41
CA GLN A 35 -16.73 -13.76 4.00
C GLN A 35 -16.82 -15.09 4.78
N SER A 36 -16.08 -16.12 4.38
CA SER A 36 -16.02 -17.39 5.11
C SER A 36 -15.36 -17.28 6.49
N ALA A 37 -14.31 -16.46 6.66
CA ALA A 37 -13.70 -16.22 7.97
C ALA A 37 -14.71 -15.57 8.93
N ILE A 38 -15.47 -14.58 8.43
CA ILE A 38 -16.52 -13.91 9.21
C ILE A 38 -17.62 -14.91 9.62
N LYS A 39 -18.07 -15.77 8.69
CA LYS A 39 -19.09 -16.79 8.98
C LYS A 39 -18.62 -17.82 10.01
N LYS A 40 -17.32 -18.09 10.08
CA LYS A 40 -16.71 -18.94 11.11
C LYS A 40 -16.55 -18.27 12.47
N GLY A 41 -16.85 -16.97 12.58
CA GLY A 41 -16.68 -16.22 13.82
C GLY A 41 -15.22 -15.98 14.20
N MET A 42 -14.29 -15.99 13.22
CA MET A 42 -12.88 -15.72 13.49
C MET A 42 -12.69 -14.26 13.94
N THR A 43 -12.11 -14.07 15.12
CA THR A 43 -11.87 -12.74 15.71
C THR A 43 -10.43 -12.26 15.52
N ASN A 44 -9.47 -13.19 15.40
CA ASN A 44 -8.08 -12.87 15.11
C ASN A 44 -7.91 -12.60 13.60
N THR A 45 -7.51 -11.37 13.25
CA THR A 45 -7.38 -10.94 11.86
C THR A 45 -6.25 -11.65 11.10
N TYR A 46 -5.15 -12.01 11.77
CA TYR A 46 -4.05 -12.75 11.14
C TYR A 46 -4.45 -14.20 10.83
N GLU A 47 -5.13 -14.86 11.75
CA GLU A 47 -5.66 -16.22 11.54
C GLU A 47 -6.73 -16.23 10.44
N ALA A 48 -7.63 -15.24 10.46
CA ALA A 48 -8.63 -15.05 9.43
C ALA A 48 -7.99 -14.84 8.05
N ALA A 49 -6.97 -13.97 7.93
CA ALA A 49 -6.26 -13.74 6.68
C ALA A 49 -5.56 -15.02 6.16
N LYS A 50 -4.88 -15.76 7.04
CA LYS A 50 -4.25 -17.06 6.70
C LYS A 50 -5.29 -18.08 6.23
N TYR A 51 -6.45 -18.13 6.89
CA TYR A 51 -7.55 -19.01 6.50
C TYR A 51 -8.12 -18.63 5.13
N CYS A 52 -8.34 -17.33 4.87
CA CYS A 52 -8.85 -16.86 3.58
C CYS A 52 -7.88 -17.16 2.43
N GLN A 53 -6.58 -17.00 2.68
CA GLN A 53 -5.54 -17.42 1.75
C GLN A 53 -5.57 -18.94 1.50
N SER A 54 -5.74 -19.77 2.53
CA SER A 54 -5.70 -21.23 2.39
C SER A 54 -6.88 -21.81 1.61
N ILE A 55 -8.05 -21.13 1.64
CA ILE A 55 -9.21 -21.49 0.83
C ILE A 55 -9.28 -20.70 -0.50
N ASN A 56 -8.29 -19.85 -0.77
CA ASN A 56 -8.20 -19.00 -1.96
C ASN A 56 -9.45 -18.10 -2.18
N GLU A 57 -10.09 -17.66 -1.09
CA GLU A 57 -11.26 -16.76 -1.12
C GLU A 57 -10.80 -15.34 -0.79
N THR A 58 -11.13 -14.36 -1.63
CA THR A 58 -10.77 -12.95 -1.41
C THR A 58 -11.90 -12.16 -0.73
N SER A 59 -11.62 -10.91 -0.37
CA SER A 59 -12.63 -9.99 0.18
C SER A 59 -13.53 -9.34 -0.88
N SER A 60 -13.50 -9.78 -2.15
CA SER A 60 -14.19 -9.11 -3.27
C SER A 60 -15.68 -8.90 -3.03
N SER A 61 -16.38 -9.92 -2.51
CA SER A 61 -17.81 -9.82 -2.17
C SER A 61 -18.10 -8.82 -1.04
N LEU A 62 -17.19 -8.69 -0.08
CA LEU A 62 -17.30 -7.73 1.01
C LEU A 62 -17.07 -6.30 0.52
N ILE A 63 -16.06 -6.11 -0.34
CA ILE A 63 -15.76 -4.84 -1.00
C ILE A 63 -16.97 -4.39 -1.82
N GLU A 64 -17.50 -5.27 -2.67
CA GLU A 64 -18.64 -4.95 -3.53
C GLU A 64 -19.87 -4.56 -2.73
N ARG A 65 -20.19 -5.34 -1.68
CA ARG A 65 -21.30 -5.03 -0.77
C ARG A 65 -21.12 -3.65 -0.13
N LYS A 66 -19.93 -3.36 0.40
CA LYS A 66 -19.69 -2.11 1.13
C LYS A 66 -19.66 -0.89 0.21
N LEU A 67 -19.03 -0.99 -0.95
CA LEU A 67 -18.94 0.12 -1.90
C LEU A 67 -20.27 0.43 -2.58
N SER A 68 -21.14 -0.57 -2.75
CA SER A 68 -22.49 -0.36 -3.28
C SER A 68 -23.38 0.50 -2.38
N GLU A 69 -23.07 0.60 -1.07
CA GLU A 69 -23.77 1.51 -0.15
C GLU A 69 -23.51 3.00 -0.49
N PHE A 70 -22.38 3.32 -1.13
CA PHE A 70 -22.06 4.68 -1.56
C PHE A 70 -22.68 5.05 -2.92
N GLY A 71 -23.21 4.07 -3.66
CA GLY A 71 -23.86 4.28 -4.95
C GLY A 71 -23.41 3.30 -6.04
N PRO A 72 -23.85 3.51 -7.29
CA PRO A 72 -23.45 2.69 -8.43
C PRO A 72 -21.96 2.80 -8.73
N GLU A 73 -21.41 1.82 -9.45
CA GLU A 73 -20.00 1.82 -9.87
C GLU A 73 -19.61 3.09 -10.64
N LYS A 74 -20.51 3.59 -11.50
CA LYS A 74 -20.34 4.84 -12.24
C LYS A 74 -21.50 5.78 -11.91
N SER A 75 -21.20 7.07 -11.73
CA SER A 75 -22.23 8.10 -11.54
C SER A 75 -23.13 8.18 -12.77
N LYS A 76 -24.38 8.64 -12.58
CA LYS A 76 -25.37 8.75 -13.66
C LYS A 76 -24.91 9.63 -14.82
N ASP A 77 -24.10 10.64 -14.52
CA ASP A 77 -23.51 11.56 -15.51
C ASP A 77 -22.11 11.12 -16.00
N GLY A 78 -21.62 9.97 -15.54
CA GLY A 78 -20.32 9.41 -15.93
C GLY A 78 -19.10 10.18 -15.41
N LYS A 79 -19.26 11.21 -14.57
CA LYS A 79 -18.15 12.02 -14.06
C LYS A 79 -17.33 11.33 -12.97
N PHE A 80 -17.94 10.41 -12.23
CA PHE A 80 -17.29 9.71 -11.12
C PHE A 80 -17.39 8.20 -11.28
N GLN A 81 -16.34 7.50 -10.85
CA GLN A 81 -16.32 6.05 -10.71
C GLN A 81 -15.93 5.68 -9.29
N MET A 82 -16.57 4.67 -8.72
CA MET A 82 -16.27 4.15 -7.39
C MET A 82 -15.35 2.93 -7.50
N GLY A 83 -14.07 3.14 -7.17
CA GLY A 83 -13.04 2.13 -7.09
C GLY A 83 -12.68 1.75 -5.67
N TYR A 84 -11.44 1.31 -5.47
CA TYR A 84 -10.88 1.01 -4.14
C TYR A 84 -9.36 1.08 -4.14
N MET A 85 -8.78 1.34 -2.97
CA MET A 85 -7.33 1.26 -2.82
C MET A 85 -6.93 -0.18 -2.49
N LEU A 86 -6.16 -0.81 -3.38
CA LEU A 86 -5.52 -2.09 -3.15
C LEU A 86 -4.16 -1.84 -2.50
N SER A 87 -4.12 -1.91 -1.18
CA SER A 87 -2.91 -1.61 -0.42
C SER A 87 -1.96 -2.81 -0.33
N PHE A 88 -0.66 -2.57 -0.33
CA PHE A 88 0.40 -3.57 -0.24
C PHE A 88 1.34 -3.18 0.91
N PRO A 89 1.11 -3.72 2.12
CA PRO A 89 2.04 -3.55 3.23
C PRO A 89 3.31 -4.35 2.97
N LEU A 90 4.33 -3.70 2.42
CA LEU A 90 5.52 -4.34 1.84
C LEU A 90 6.24 -5.26 2.83
N LEU A 91 6.46 -4.80 4.08
CA LEU A 91 7.15 -5.60 5.11
C LEU A 91 6.35 -6.83 5.56
N SER A 92 5.03 -6.86 5.31
CA SER A 92 4.20 -8.03 5.63
C SER A 92 4.43 -9.21 4.67
N TYR A 93 5.09 -8.97 3.54
CA TYR A 93 5.46 -10.00 2.58
C TYR A 93 6.86 -10.56 2.82
N VAL A 94 7.53 -10.17 3.90
CA VAL A 94 8.94 -10.49 4.12
C VAL A 94 9.06 -11.54 5.22
N LYS A 95 9.74 -12.65 4.90
CA LYS A 95 10.15 -13.66 5.87
C LYS A 95 11.60 -13.38 6.25
N MET A 96 11.78 -12.74 7.41
CA MET A 96 13.10 -12.48 7.96
C MET A 96 13.67 -13.71 8.66
N HIS A 97 14.98 -13.91 8.52
CA HIS A 97 15.75 -14.88 9.29
C HIS A 97 16.66 -14.18 10.30
N ASN A 98 17.08 -14.90 11.33
CA ASN A 98 17.88 -14.33 12.44
C ASN A 98 19.28 -13.88 12.00
N ASP A 99 19.80 -14.38 10.89
CA ASP A 99 21.10 -14.00 10.32
C ASP A 99 21.00 -12.75 9.41
N GLY A 100 19.81 -12.16 9.27
CA GLY A 100 19.55 -11.01 8.41
C GLY A 100 19.28 -11.34 6.95
N SER A 101 19.32 -12.60 6.55
CA SER A 101 18.76 -13.03 5.27
C SER A 101 17.23 -12.94 5.29
N TYR A 102 16.63 -12.79 4.10
CA TYR A 102 15.18 -12.71 3.96
C TYR A 102 14.68 -13.25 2.64
N GLU A 103 13.41 -13.62 2.63
CA GLU A 103 12.67 -14.03 1.43
C GLU A 103 11.39 -13.21 1.27
N ILE A 104 11.02 -12.91 0.03
CA ILE A 104 9.72 -12.31 -0.29
C ILE A 104 8.68 -13.42 -0.50
N ASP A 105 7.58 -13.36 0.24
CA ASP A 105 6.42 -14.24 0.13
C ASP A 105 5.60 -13.90 -1.12
N LYS A 106 6.05 -14.44 -2.25
CA LYS A 106 5.44 -14.25 -3.57
C LYS A 106 4.00 -14.74 -3.64
N GLU A 107 3.66 -15.79 -2.90
CA GLU A 107 2.31 -16.37 -2.88
C GLU A 107 1.32 -15.42 -2.20
N LYS A 108 1.73 -14.77 -1.11
CA LYS A 108 0.92 -13.76 -0.42
C LYS A 108 0.67 -12.53 -1.30
N ILE A 109 1.66 -12.11 -2.09
CA ILE A 109 1.49 -11.04 -3.10
C ILE A 109 0.51 -11.48 -4.19
N ARG A 110 0.67 -12.69 -4.74
CA ARG A 110 -0.22 -13.21 -5.78
C ARG A 110 -1.67 -13.31 -5.31
N TYR A 111 -1.87 -13.83 -4.10
CA TYR A 111 -3.18 -13.91 -3.47
C TYR A 111 -3.80 -12.51 -3.29
N ARG A 112 -3.01 -11.49 -2.91
CA ARG A 112 -3.49 -10.11 -2.84
C ARG A 112 -3.93 -9.58 -4.20
N LEU A 113 -3.15 -9.82 -5.25
CA LEU A 113 -3.46 -9.39 -6.63
C LEU A 113 -4.70 -10.08 -7.20
N LYS A 114 -5.07 -11.26 -6.70
CA LYS A 114 -6.33 -11.94 -7.05
C LYS A 114 -7.56 -11.07 -6.81
N LEU A 115 -7.51 -10.08 -5.91
CA LEU A 115 -8.61 -9.12 -5.76
C LEU A 115 -8.90 -8.32 -7.03
N LEU A 116 -7.90 -8.03 -7.87
CA LEU A 116 -8.12 -7.40 -9.16
C LEU A 116 -8.93 -8.33 -10.07
N GLN A 117 -8.66 -9.63 -10.07
CA GLN A 117 -9.41 -10.64 -10.81
C GLN A 117 -10.85 -10.75 -10.30
N ASP A 118 -11.02 -10.83 -8.99
CA ASP A 118 -12.32 -11.11 -8.35
C ASP A 118 -13.24 -9.89 -8.24
N THR A 119 -12.71 -8.69 -8.47
CA THR A 119 -13.47 -7.43 -8.39
C THR A 119 -13.67 -6.84 -9.79
N LYS A 120 -14.84 -6.25 -10.02
CA LYS A 120 -15.14 -5.54 -11.27
C LYS A 120 -14.65 -4.09 -11.28
N ARG A 121 -14.49 -3.52 -10.09
CA ARG A 121 -14.11 -2.13 -9.85
C ARG A 121 -12.64 -1.87 -10.18
N GLN A 122 -12.35 -0.66 -10.62
CA GLN A 122 -10.98 -0.18 -10.77
C GLN A 122 -10.32 0.02 -9.41
N ALA A 123 -9.00 -0.07 -9.40
CA ALA A 123 -8.18 0.02 -8.19
C ALA A 123 -7.08 1.07 -8.33
N VAL A 124 -6.70 1.64 -7.19
CA VAL A 124 -5.41 2.33 -7.02
C VAL A 124 -4.51 1.42 -6.19
N ILE A 125 -3.35 1.05 -6.73
CA ILE A 125 -2.35 0.28 -5.98
C ILE A 125 -1.62 1.23 -5.05
N TYR A 126 -1.58 0.92 -3.76
CA TYR A 126 -0.82 1.67 -2.77
C TYR A 126 0.26 0.78 -2.17
N LEU A 127 1.52 1.06 -2.48
CA LEU A 127 2.67 0.34 -1.94
C LEU A 127 3.17 1.09 -0.71
N PHE A 128 3.17 0.44 0.47
CA PHE A 128 3.53 1.12 1.71
C PHE A 128 4.36 0.28 2.68
N SER A 129 5.23 0.96 3.40
CA SER A 129 6.20 0.47 4.38
C SER A 129 6.61 1.59 5.34
N ASN A 130 5.64 2.35 5.84
CA ASN A 130 5.88 3.45 6.76
C ASN A 130 6.32 2.97 8.16
N HIS A 131 6.26 3.85 9.15
CA HIS A 131 6.67 3.55 10.52
C HIS A 131 5.75 2.54 11.23
N PHE A 132 4.53 2.29 10.75
CA PHE A 132 3.63 1.32 11.38
C PHE A 132 4.03 -0.13 11.08
N SER A 133 4.01 -0.97 12.10
CA SER A 133 4.19 -2.41 11.94
C SER A 133 3.00 -3.03 11.21
N VAL A 134 3.30 -3.87 10.22
CA VAL A 134 2.31 -4.56 9.38
C VAL A 134 2.50 -6.08 9.37
N SER A 135 3.62 -6.59 9.89
CA SER A 135 3.82 -8.03 10.08
C SER A 135 3.13 -8.56 11.34
N GLU A 136 2.88 -9.86 11.38
CA GLU A 136 2.24 -10.54 12.52
C GLU A 136 3.04 -10.29 13.81
N GLY A 137 2.47 -9.52 14.73
CA GLY A 137 3.12 -9.14 15.98
C GLY A 137 4.37 -8.27 15.81
N ALA A 138 4.51 -7.59 14.66
CA ALA A 138 5.67 -6.76 14.30
C ALA A 138 7.01 -7.50 14.24
N LYS A 139 7.00 -8.82 14.02
CA LYS A 139 8.21 -9.68 14.05
C LYS A 139 9.25 -9.26 13.00
N THR A 140 8.83 -8.93 11.79
CA THR A 140 9.72 -8.53 10.70
C THR A 140 10.42 -7.21 11.07
N GLU A 141 9.64 -6.21 11.50
CA GLU A 141 10.13 -4.90 11.91
C GLU A 141 11.07 -5.02 13.12
N GLU A 142 10.72 -5.85 14.11
CA GLU A 142 11.56 -6.09 15.30
C GLU A 142 12.92 -6.68 14.90
N LEU A 143 12.96 -7.67 14.01
CA LEU A 143 14.20 -8.27 13.54
C LEU A 143 15.07 -7.25 12.77
N ILE A 144 14.46 -6.49 11.85
CA ILE A 144 15.16 -5.42 11.12
C ILE A 144 15.77 -4.42 12.11
N SER A 145 15.01 -3.98 13.12
CA SER A 145 15.48 -3.02 14.12
C SER A 145 16.67 -3.52 14.94
N LYS A 146 16.74 -4.83 15.23
CA LYS A 146 17.84 -5.43 15.98
C LYS A 146 19.10 -5.60 15.12
N ILE A 147 18.93 -5.98 13.85
CA ILE A 147 20.04 -6.24 12.93
C ILE A 147 20.66 -4.93 12.42
N ASP A 148 19.83 -3.95 12.10
CA ASP A 148 20.24 -2.70 11.44
C ASP A 148 19.83 -1.45 12.24
N GLY A 149 19.87 -1.53 13.57
CA GLY A 149 19.43 -0.45 14.47
C GLY A 149 20.18 0.87 14.30
N LYS A 150 21.38 0.85 13.72
CA LYS A 150 22.15 2.07 13.38
C LYS A 150 21.49 2.93 12.29
N ASN A 151 20.64 2.33 11.46
CA ASN A 151 19.90 3.01 10.39
C ASN A 151 18.46 3.33 10.83
N MET A 152 18.22 3.41 12.14
CA MET A 152 16.99 3.93 12.70
C MET A 152 17.17 5.38 13.10
N MET A 153 16.09 6.12 12.95
CA MET A 153 15.95 7.49 13.42
C MET A 153 16.17 7.59 14.92
N GLN A 154 16.86 8.65 15.34
CA GLN A 154 17.14 8.93 16.75
C GLN A 154 16.71 10.33 17.12
N LEU A 155 16.28 10.49 18.37
CA LEU A 155 16.12 11.78 19.02
C LEU A 155 17.49 12.44 19.23
N SER A 156 17.51 13.73 19.58
CA SER A 156 18.76 14.48 19.84
C SER A 156 19.63 13.89 20.96
N ASN A 157 19.06 13.07 21.84
CA ASN A 157 19.76 12.35 22.91
C ASN A 157 20.22 10.93 22.50
N GLY A 158 20.09 10.57 21.22
CA GLY A 158 20.49 9.27 20.66
C GLY A 158 19.48 8.14 20.89
N ILE A 159 18.33 8.40 21.52
CA ILE A 159 17.30 7.37 21.76
C ILE A 159 16.50 7.14 20.49
N VAL A 160 16.26 5.87 20.13
CA VAL A 160 15.33 5.46 19.07
C VAL A 160 13.92 5.36 19.66
N PRO A 161 12.95 6.22 19.29
CA PRO A 161 11.60 6.21 19.87
C PRO A 161 10.72 5.15 19.21
N VAL A 162 10.97 3.86 19.50
CA VAL A 162 10.02 2.78 19.19
C VAL A 162 8.83 2.91 20.13
N ASP A 163 7.63 3.03 19.59
CA ASP A 163 6.42 3.31 20.37
C ASP A 163 5.23 2.47 19.87
N ASN A 164 4.05 2.67 20.44
CA ASN A 164 2.79 2.10 19.97
C ASN A 164 1.84 3.22 19.52
N TYR A 165 1.07 2.96 18.47
CA TYR A 165 -0.03 3.80 18.03
C TYR A 165 -1.27 2.93 17.88
N PHE A 166 -2.24 3.10 18.79
CA PHE A 166 -3.33 2.14 18.98
C PHE A 166 -2.80 0.71 19.16
N SER A 167 -3.16 -0.20 18.27
CA SER A 167 -2.77 -1.62 18.31
C SER A 167 -1.49 -1.93 17.52
N SER A 168 -0.85 -0.94 16.90
CA SER A 168 0.31 -1.13 16.04
C SER A 168 1.57 -0.59 16.69
N LYS A 169 2.66 -1.35 16.64
CA LYS A 169 3.99 -0.82 16.98
C LYS A 169 4.43 0.15 15.90
N THR A 170 5.28 1.10 16.29
CA THR A 170 5.88 2.08 15.40
C THR A 170 7.40 1.97 15.47
N TYR A 171 8.04 1.91 14.31
CA TYR A 171 9.49 1.82 14.16
C TYR A 171 9.97 3.01 13.32
N PRO A 172 10.86 3.85 13.86
CA PRO A 172 11.26 5.07 13.18
C PRO A 172 12.44 4.77 12.24
N TRP A 173 12.12 4.40 11.00
CA TRP A 173 13.11 4.11 9.95
C TRP A 173 13.75 5.41 9.46
N ALA A 174 15.08 5.48 9.40
CA ALA A 174 15.78 6.68 8.93
C ALA A 174 15.36 7.06 7.51
N ILE A 175 15.09 8.35 7.27
CA ILE A 175 14.68 8.86 5.95
C ILE A 175 15.89 9.01 5.02
N ASN A 176 17.07 9.26 5.58
CA ASN A 176 18.29 9.58 4.84
C ASN A 176 19.28 8.41 4.74
N ALA A 177 18.93 7.22 5.24
CA ALA A 177 19.85 6.08 5.32
C ALA A 177 19.86 5.26 4.03
N SER A 178 20.66 5.66 3.04
CA SER A 178 20.84 4.84 1.83
C SER A 178 21.41 3.46 2.14
N ASN A 179 20.92 2.42 1.47
CA ASN A 179 21.37 1.02 1.61
C ASN A 179 21.11 0.38 2.99
N SER A 180 20.21 0.95 3.79
CA SER A 180 19.69 0.28 4.98
C SER A 180 19.03 -1.06 4.63
N LEU A 181 18.93 -1.97 5.60
CA LEU A 181 18.27 -3.25 5.41
C LEU A 181 16.79 -3.06 5.05
N VAL A 182 16.11 -2.11 5.70
CA VAL A 182 14.71 -1.79 5.40
C VAL A 182 14.54 -1.28 3.97
N ASP A 183 15.46 -0.46 3.45
CA ASP A 183 15.36 0.04 2.07
C ASP A 183 15.62 -1.04 1.03
N LYS A 184 16.58 -1.94 1.26
CA LYS A 184 16.79 -3.11 0.38
C LYS A 184 15.54 -3.97 0.30
N ILE A 185 14.96 -4.28 1.46
CA ILE A 185 13.72 -5.05 1.57
C ILE A 185 12.56 -4.35 0.86
N ARG A 186 12.39 -3.04 1.05
CA ARG A 186 11.35 -2.24 0.36
C ARG A 186 11.50 -2.31 -1.15
N ILE A 187 12.72 -2.11 -1.67
CA ILE A 187 13.01 -2.17 -3.10
C ILE A 187 12.68 -3.57 -3.65
N ASP A 188 13.12 -4.63 -2.98
CA ASP A 188 12.87 -6.00 -3.42
C ASP A 188 11.38 -6.34 -3.39
N ALA A 189 10.65 -5.94 -2.34
CA ALA A 189 9.22 -6.14 -2.24
C ALA A 189 8.44 -5.35 -3.31
N ILE A 190 8.82 -4.09 -3.57
CA ILE A 190 8.23 -3.27 -4.65
C ILE A 190 8.46 -3.94 -6.00
N ASN A 191 9.69 -4.36 -6.28
CA ASN A 191 10.04 -5.03 -7.53
C ASN A 191 9.24 -6.31 -7.73
N GLU A 192 9.07 -7.12 -6.68
CA GLU A 192 8.26 -8.33 -6.74
C GLU A 192 6.77 -8.02 -6.98
N VAL A 193 6.19 -7.05 -6.27
CA VAL A 193 4.79 -6.63 -6.49
C VAL A 193 4.59 -6.14 -7.92
N LEU A 194 5.44 -5.25 -8.41
CA LEU A 194 5.34 -4.69 -9.76
C LEU A 194 5.57 -5.75 -10.84
N SER A 195 6.50 -6.68 -10.63
CA SER A 195 6.72 -7.82 -11.52
C SER A 195 5.45 -8.66 -11.66
N GLN A 196 4.79 -9.00 -10.54
CA GLN A 196 3.55 -9.77 -10.58
C GLN A 196 2.37 -8.98 -11.17
N VAL A 197 2.30 -7.66 -10.94
CA VAL A 197 1.31 -6.78 -11.60
C VAL A 197 1.49 -6.83 -13.12
N CYS A 198 2.72 -6.73 -13.62
CA CYS A 198 3.02 -6.78 -15.05
C CYS A 198 2.74 -8.15 -15.68
N ALA A 199 2.69 -9.21 -14.86
CA ALA A 199 2.38 -10.58 -15.29
C ALA A 199 0.88 -10.93 -15.27
N LEU A 200 0.01 -10.03 -14.81
CA LEU A 200 -1.45 -10.24 -14.83
C LEU A 200 -1.99 -10.28 -16.27
N ASP A 201 -3.19 -10.83 -16.44
CA ASP A 201 -3.91 -10.69 -17.70
C ASP A 201 -4.23 -9.20 -17.98
N ILE A 202 -4.22 -8.82 -19.26
CA ILE A 202 -4.41 -7.41 -19.66
C ILE A 202 -5.72 -6.81 -19.12
N VAL A 203 -6.77 -7.63 -18.98
CA VAL A 203 -8.08 -7.22 -18.45
C VAL A 203 -7.97 -6.77 -16.99
N ASP A 204 -7.13 -7.44 -16.19
CA ASP A 204 -6.93 -7.08 -14.78
C ASP A 204 -5.92 -5.94 -14.63
N GLN A 205 -4.89 -5.88 -15.47
CA GLN A 205 -3.97 -4.74 -15.51
C GLN A 205 -4.71 -3.43 -15.80
N GLN A 206 -5.68 -3.46 -16.74
CA GLN A 206 -6.50 -2.29 -17.08
C GLN A 206 -7.42 -1.80 -15.95
N LYS A 207 -7.62 -2.59 -14.89
CA LYS A 207 -8.34 -2.13 -13.69
C LYS A 207 -7.48 -1.18 -12.84
N ILE A 208 -6.16 -1.20 -13.00
CA ILE A 208 -5.23 -0.38 -12.22
C ILE A 208 -5.21 1.03 -12.80
N ARG A 209 -5.77 1.99 -12.07
CA ARG A 209 -5.84 3.39 -12.51
C ARG A 209 -4.59 4.19 -12.14
N ALA A 210 -3.94 3.83 -11.05
CA ALA A 210 -2.72 4.47 -10.56
C ALA A 210 -1.95 3.55 -9.60
N VAL A 211 -0.66 3.83 -9.44
CA VAL A 211 0.21 3.27 -8.40
C VAL A 211 0.71 4.44 -7.55
N THR A 212 0.69 4.31 -6.23
CA THR A 212 1.09 5.37 -5.30
C THR A 212 1.94 4.84 -4.14
N VAL A 213 2.80 5.72 -3.62
CA VAL A 213 3.68 5.54 -2.45
C VAL A 213 3.49 6.71 -1.47
N LEU A 214 2.31 7.32 -1.44
CA LEU A 214 2.04 8.49 -0.59
C LEU A 214 2.01 8.10 0.90
N GLY A 215 2.64 8.91 1.75
CA GLY A 215 2.54 8.76 3.22
C GLY A 215 3.61 7.86 3.87
N GLU A 216 4.75 7.64 3.20
CA GLU A 216 5.81 6.74 3.70
C GLU A 216 6.74 7.34 4.74
N VAL A 217 6.94 8.66 4.70
CA VAL A 217 7.97 9.35 5.48
C VAL A 217 7.34 10.21 6.57
N HIS A 218 7.73 9.95 7.82
CA HIS A 218 7.28 10.68 8.99
C HIS A 218 8.47 10.82 9.93
N TYR A 219 8.76 12.04 10.39
CA TYR A 219 9.53 12.21 11.62
C TYR A 219 8.71 11.66 12.79
N THR A 220 9.39 11.04 13.74
CA THR A 220 8.75 10.52 14.95
C THR A 220 9.18 11.34 16.16
N PHE A 221 8.43 11.19 17.23
CA PHE A 221 8.61 11.91 18.48
C PHE A 221 8.24 10.98 19.65
N PRO A 222 8.69 11.26 20.87
CA PRO A 222 8.27 10.50 22.04
C PRO A 222 6.76 10.61 22.24
N ASP A 223 6.12 9.51 22.67
CA ASP A 223 4.67 9.47 22.89
C ASP A 223 3.88 9.78 21.61
N PHE A 224 4.18 9.01 20.56
CA PHE A 224 3.60 9.17 19.23
C PHE A 224 2.06 9.10 19.27
N PHE A 225 1.51 8.35 20.23
CA PHE A 225 0.08 8.20 20.45
C PHE A 225 -0.60 9.44 21.02
N ASN A 226 -0.08 10.02 22.11
CA ASN A 226 -0.72 11.17 22.75
C ASN A 226 -0.35 12.51 22.07
N GLY A 227 0.54 12.48 21.08
CA GLY A 227 1.01 13.65 20.34
C GLY A 227 2.19 14.33 21.01
N MET A 228 2.87 15.22 20.29
CA MET A 228 4.11 15.88 20.74
C MET A 228 4.01 16.66 22.07
N GLY A 229 2.80 16.93 22.56
CA GLY A 229 2.55 17.87 23.64
C GLY A 229 2.89 19.32 23.26
N TYR A 230 2.33 20.30 23.97
CA TYR A 230 2.59 21.74 23.76
C TYR A 230 3.51 22.34 24.84
N ARG A 231 4.07 21.51 25.72
CA ARG A 231 4.83 21.97 26.89
C ARG A 231 6.17 21.24 26.96
N GLY A 232 7.25 21.93 26.64
CA GLY A 232 8.61 21.39 26.69
C GLY A 232 9.43 21.74 25.44
N GLU A 233 10.69 21.30 25.41
CA GLU A 233 11.51 21.35 24.21
C GLU A 233 11.01 20.30 23.21
N MET A 234 10.84 20.72 21.95
CA MET A 234 10.39 19.83 20.89
C MET A 234 11.43 18.73 20.64
N GLN A 235 11.00 17.48 20.78
CA GLN A 235 11.81 16.31 20.47
C GLN A 235 11.27 15.67 19.20
N LEU A 236 12.07 15.73 18.15
CA LEU A 236 11.82 15.08 16.86
C LEU A 236 13.03 14.24 16.52
N THR A 237 12.79 13.13 15.82
CA THR A 237 13.88 12.35 15.26
C THR A 237 14.58 13.07 14.12
N ASP A 238 15.82 12.68 13.87
CA ASP A 238 16.66 13.19 12.77
C ASP A 238 16.69 14.72 12.76
N TYR A 239 17.18 15.29 13.88
CA TYR A 239 17.62 16.69 13.93
C TYR A 239 18.48 16.95 12.69
N SER A 240 18.06 17.90 11.85
CA SER A 240 18.92 18.46 10.81
C SER A 240 20.07 19.23 11.46
#